data_AF-A0A528H8G6-F1
#
_entry.id   AF-A0A528H8G6-F1
#
_cell.length_a   1.000
_cell.length_b   1.000
_cell.length_c   1.000
_cell.angle_alpha   90.00
_cell.angle_beta   90.00
_cell.angle_gamma   90.00
#
_symmetry.space_group_name_H-M   'P 1'
#
loop_
_entity.id
_entity.type
_entity.pdbx_description
1 polymer ?
#
loop_
_entity_poly.entity_id
_entity_poly.type
_entity_poly.pdbx_seq_one_letter_code
_entity_poly.pdbx_strand_id
1 'polypeptide(L)'
;MTQRRPLPLSMQPAVKGPPPFTTLVELTWRAKRTEYWIRFGLQSYEQILDRQRRVAGFAPNTTFAFVRWAANDYGTVLSRIDIVRAIGRGEPFQTLPFVRPGGDILLKVEAWPKVARVLEHIDAIDALGIDPGDVAHHHWRHVHHRISAGVEPRPYTADRHAAWLKRRNIEP
;
A
#
# COMPACT_ATOMS: atom_id res chain seq x y z
N MET A 1 -27.39 19.19 -39.95
CA MET A 1 -26.36 18.20 -39.56
C MET A 1 -25.13 18.97 -39.06
N THR A 2 -25.01 19.16 -37.74
CA THR A 2 -23.99 20.04 -37.15
C THR A 2 -22.83 19.20 -36.65
N GLN A 3 -21.72 19.14 -37.40
CA GLN A 3 -20.50 18.49 -36.94
C GLN A 3 -19.82 19.35 -35.89
N ARG A 4 -19.68 18.82 -34.67
CA ARG A 4 -18.83 19.40 -33.62
C ARG A 4 -17.36 19.18 -33.98
N ARG A 5 -16.63 20.26 -34.23
CA ARG A 5 -15.16 20.23 -34.33
C ARG A 5 -14.56 19.82 -32.98
N PRO A 6 -13.59 18.89 -32.94
CA PRO A 6 -12.84 18.65 -31.72
C PRO A 6 -11.99 19.88 -31.37
N LEU A 7 -11.89 20.17 -30.07
CA LEU A 7 -11.09 21.28 -29.53
C LEU A 7 -9.60 21.10 -29.89
N PRO A 8 -8.85 22.20 -30.07
CA PRO A 8 -7.42 22.15 -30.36
C PRO A 8 -6.64 21.48 -29.21
N LEU A 9 -5.64 20.66 -29.58
CA LEU A 9 -4.75 19.92 -28.66
C LEU A 9 -4.02 20.80 -27.62
N SER A 10 -3.97 22.12 -27.84
CA SER A 10 -3.35 23.11 -26.95
C SER A 10 -4.19 23.48 -25.71
N MET A 11 -5.43 23.01 -25.60
CA MET A 11 -6.33 23.28 -24.45
C MET A 11 -6.61 22.05 -23.56
N GLN A 12 -5.94 20.92 -23.79
CA GLN A 12 -6.01 19.82 -22.83
C GLN A 12 -5.13 20.17 -21.63
N PRO A 13 -5.68 20.24 -20.39
CA PRO A 13 -4.82 20.31 -19.23
C PRO A 13 -3.98 19.03 -19.25
N ALA A 14 -2.66 19.19 -19.40
CA ALA A 14 -1.72 18.10 -19.24
C ALA A 14 -1.62 17.71 -17.76
N VAL A 15 -2.74 17.32 -17.16
CA VAL A 15 -2.70 16.45 -15.99
C VAL A 15 -2.18 15.15 -16.57
N LYS A 16 -0.87 14.90 -16.42
CA LYS A 16 -0.32 13.57 -16.66
C LYS A 16 -1.13 12.62 -15.77
N GLY A 17 -2.06 11.91 -16.37
CA GLY A 17 -2.82 10.87 -15.70
C GLY A 17 -1.86 9.82 -15.16
N PRO A 18 -2.30 9.01 -14.18
CA PRO A 18 -1.47 7.93 -13.69
C PRO A 18 -1.06 7.01 -14.85
N PRO A 19 0.15 6.43 -14.81
CA PRO A 19 0.55 5.43 -15.78
C PRO A 19 -0.49 4.29 -15.86
N PRO A 20 -0.63 3.61 -17.02
CA PRO A 20 -1.52 2.47 -17.15
C PRO A 20 -1.28 1.42 -16.05
N PHE A 21 -2.36 0.81 -15.55
CA PHE A 21 -2.31 -0.26 -14.53
C PHE A 21 -1.67 0.16 -13.20
N THR A 22 -1.72 1.45 -12.86
CA THR A 22 -1.28 1.95 -11.56
C THR A 22 -2.37 1.71 -10.52
N THR A 23 -2.01 1.07 -9.41
CA THR A 23 -2.88 1.01 -8.22
C THR A 23 -2.84 2.37 -7.53
N LEU A 24 -4.00 3.01 -7.40
CA LEU A 24 -4.15 4.34 -6.80
C LEU A 24 -4.66 4.22 -5.37
N VAL A 25 -4.00 4.92 -4.44
CA VAL A 25 -4.35 4.95 -3.02
C VAL A 25 -4.69 6.37 -2.61
N GLU A 26 -5.94 6.58 -2.18
CA GLU A 26 -6.42 7.86 -1.68
C GLU A 26 -5.98 8.04 -0.22
N LEU A 27 -5.12 9.04 0.02
CA LEU A 27 -4.59 9.41 1.32
C LEU A 27 -5.33 10.65 1.82
N THR A 28 -5.67 10.66 3.11
CA THR A 28 -6.38 11.75 3.78
C THR A 28 -5.66 12.12 5.06
N TRP A 29 -5.37 13.39 5.23
CA TRP A 29 -4.83 13.95 6.47
C TRP A 29 -5.77 15.05 6.99
N ARG A 30 -6.31 14.81 8.17
CA ARG A 30 -7.13 15.74 8.95
C ARG A 30 -6.62 15.72 10.38
N ALA A 31 -5.91 16.78 10.74
CA ALA A 31 -5.30 16.92 12.06
C ALA A 31 -6.25 16.49 13.18
N LYS A 32 -5.77 15.60 14.05
CA LYS A 32 -6.47 15.07 15.23
C LYS A 32 -7.74 14.26 14.95
N ARG A 33 -8.06 13.95 13.68
CA ARG A 33 -9.28 13.22 13.31
C ARG A 33 -9.03 12.00 12.44
N THR A 34 -8.25 12.14 11.37
CA THR A 34 -8.08 11.06 10.39
C THR A 34 -6.74 11.20 9.71
N GLU A 35 -5.97 10.12 9.70
CA GLU A 35 -4.66 10.08 9.07
C GLU A 35 -4.51 8.77 8.31
N TYR A 36 -4.46 8.88 6.98
CA TYR A 36 -4.20 7.77 6.08
C TYR A 36 -2.86 8.04 5.38
N TRP A 37 -1.90 7.12 5.53
CA TRP A 37 -0.56 7.28 4.98
C TRP A 37 0.03 5.95 4.54
N ILE A 38 1.12 6.03 3.78
CA ILE A 38 1.89 4.87 3.32
C ILE A 38 3.09 4.72 4.24
N ARG A 39 3.25 3.55 4.89
CA ARG A 39 4.41 3.26 5.77
C ARG A 39 5.65 2.88 4.96
N PHE A 40 5.46 2.13 3.87
CA PHE A 40 6.51 1.79 2.91
C PHE A 40 5.89 1.48 1.53
N GLY A 41 6.73 1.43 0.50
CA GLY A 41 6.37 1.08 -0.86
C GLY A 41 6.81 2.15 -1.85
N LEU A 42 7.39 1.74 -2.98
CA LEU A 42 7.92 2.66 -3.97
C LEU A 42 6.78 3.39 -4.72
N GLN A 43 6.55 4.65 -4.36
CA GLN A 43 5.55 5.50 -5.00
C GLN A 43 6.02 5.91 -6.39
N SER A 44 5.24 5.55 -7.41
CA SER A 44 5.51 5.84 -8.84
C SER A 44 4.74 7.05 -9.39
N TYR A 45 3.71 7.49 -8.68
CA TYR A 45 2.83 8.58 -9.07
C TYR A 45 2.29 9.33 -7.86
N GLU A 46 2.05 10.63 -8.01
CA GLU A 46 1.36 11.45 -7.02
C GLU A 46 0.40 12.43 -7.70
N GLN A 47 -0.77 12.61 -7.07
CA GLN A 47 -1.71 13.67 -7.43
C GLN A 47 -2.29 14.30 -6.17
N ILE A 48 -2.05 15.59 -5.96
CA ILE A 48 -2.69 16.35 -4.88
C ILE A 48 -4.12 16.71 -5.31
N LEU A 49 -5.11 16.35 -4.51
CA LEU A 49 -6.52 16.68 -4.78
C LEU A 49 -6.91 17.99 -4.09
N ASP A 50 -6.55 18.13 -2.82
CA ASP A 50 -6.72 19.34 -2.03
C ASP A 50 -5.72 19.36 -0.86
N ARG A 51 -5.87 20.31 0.07
CA ARG A 51 -4.98 20.47 1.23
C ARG A 51 -4.96 19.28 2.19
N GLN A 52 -6.00 18.45 2.18
CA GLN A 52 -6.19 17.33 3.09
C GLN A 52 -6.13 15.97 2.37
N ARG A 53 -6.17 15.94 1.04
CA ARG A 53 -6.27 14.71 0.26
C ARG A 53 -5.27 14.68 -0.88
N ARG A 54 -4.59 13.54 -1.02
CA ARG A 54 -3.72 13.24 -2.16
C ARG A 54 -3.89 11.79 -2.58
N VAL A 55 -3.48 11.47 -3.80
CA VAL A 55 -3.45 10.12 -4.35
C VAL A 55 -2.01 9.72 -4.56
N ALA A 56 -1.62 8.57 -4.00
CA ALA A 56 -0.35 7.91 -4.30
C ALA A 56 -0.59 6.77 -5.30
N GLY A 57 0.28 6.62 -6.29
CA GLY A 57 0.18 5.54 -7.27
C GLY A 57 1.34 4.57 -7.21
N PHE A 58 1.04 3.28 -7.30
CA PHE A 58 1.99 2.18 -7.27
C PHE A 58 1.95 1.39 -8.57
N ALA A 59 3.13 1.10 -9.11
CA ALA A 59 3.25 0.25 -10.29
C ALA A 59 2.80 -1.18 -9.96
N PRO A 60 2.39 -1.98 -10.97
CA PRO A 60 2.11 -3.40 -10.77
C PRO A 60 3.25 -4.12 -10.03
N ASN A 61 2.89 -5.06 -9.17
CA ASN A 61 3.79 -5.84 -8.31
C ASN A 61 4.52 -5.07 -7.21
N THR A 62 4.34 -3.75 -7.10
CA THR A 62 4.83 -3.01 -5.93
C THR A 62 4.05 -3.43 -4.69
N THR A 63 4.77 -3.86 -3.65
CA THR A 63 4.19 -4.08 -2.32
C THR A 63 4.29 -2.80 -1.50
N PHE A 64 3.19 -2.40 -0.87
CA PHE A 64 3.12 -1.21 -0.02
C PHE A 64 2.32 -1.48 1.25
N ALA A 65 2.60 -0.71 2.30
CA ALA A 65 1.83 -0.72 3.54
C ALA A 65 0.98 0.53 3.66
N PHE A 66 -0.34 0.36 3.68
CA PHE A 66 -1.31 1.43 3.85
C PHE A 66 -1.87 1.44 5.27
N VAL A 67 -1.60 2.52 6.00
CA VAL A 67 -2.07 2.71 7.37
C VAL A 67 -3.25 3.66 7.38
N ARG A 68 -4.28 3.30 8.15
CA ARG A 68 -5.47 4.11 8.37
C ARG A 68 -5.73 4.25 9.85
N TRP A 69 -5.58 5.48 10.33
CA TRP A 69 -5.89 5.87 11.68
C TRP A 69 -7.03 6.90 11.68
N ALA A 70 -7.92 6.79 12.65
CA ALA A 70 -8.90 7.82 12.93
C ALA A 70 -9.22 7.85 14.42
N ALA A 71 -9.49 9.04 14.94
CA ALA A 71 -9.94 9.28 16.29
C ALA A 71 -11.10 10.28 16.31
N ASN A 72 -11.91 10.20 17.35
CA ASN A 72 -12.90 11.21 17.70
C ASN A 72 -12.54 11.82 19.07
N ASP A 73 -13.40 12.69 19.59
CA ASP A 73 -13.19 13.37 20.87
C ASP A 73 -13.14 12.41 22.07
N TYR A 74 -13.49 11.13 21.88
CA TYR A 74 -13.50 10.07 22.88
C TYR A 74 -12.38 9.03 22.69
N GLY A 75 -11.48 9.22 21.72
CA GLY A 75 -10.32 8.37 21.48
C GLY A 75 -10.27 7.76 20.07
N THR A 76 -9.38 6.78 19.89
CA THR A 76 -9.13 6.12 18.59
C THR A 76 -10.35 5.30 18.16
N VAL A 77 -10.93 5.65 17.01
CA VAL A 77 -12.08 4.97 16.40
C VAL A 77 -11.63 3.93 15.37
N LEU A 78 -10.47 4.16 14.73
CA LEU A 78 -9.91 3.25 13.74
C LEU A 78 -8.39 3.17 13.90
N SER A 79 -7.88 1.94 13.91
CA SER A 79 -6.47 1.64 13.68
C SER A 79 -6.41 0.41 12.81
N ARG A 80 -5.91 0.58 11.58
CA ARG A 80 -5.80 -0.50 10.60
C ARG A 80 -4.53 -0.33 9.79
N ILE A 81 -3.88 -1.46 9.49
CA ILE A 81 -2.79 -1.53 8.52
C ILE A 81 -3.07 -2.66 7.53
N ASP A 82 -2.85 -2.37 6.25
CA ASP A 82 -2.97 -3.30 5.15
C ASP A 82 -1.63 -3.34 4.39
N ILE A 83 -1.06 -4.52 4.20
CA ILE A 83 0.07 -4.72 3.28
C ILE A 83 -0.48 -5.35 2.01
N VAL A 84 -0.27 -4.67 0.89
CA VAL A 84 -0.94 -4.95 -0.37
C VAL A 84 0.08 -4.96 -1.48
N ARG A 85 -0.03 -5.93 -2.39
CA ARG A 85 0.65 -5.92 -3.67
C ARG A 85 -0.27 -5.29 -4.72
N ALA A 86 0.22 -4.27 -5.39
CA ALA A 86 -0.43 -3.66 -6.54
C ALA A 86 -0.57 -4.69 -7.68
N ILE A 87 -1.75 -4.75 -8.30
CA ILE A 87 -2.06 -5.76 -9.31
C ILE A 87 -1.81 -5.26 -10.73
N GLY A 88 -1.33 -6.15 -11.59
CA GLY A 88 -1.23 -5.92 -13.03
C GLY A 88 -2.57 -6.05 -13.74
N ARG A 89 -2.51 -5.91 -15.08
CA ARG A 89 -3.69 -5.99 -15.95
C ARG A 89 -4.32 -7.38 -15.89
N GLY A 90 -5.63 -7.43 -15.59
CA GLY A 90 -6.40 -8.68 -15.64
C GLY A 90 -6.12 -9.66 -14.50
N GLU A 91 -5.25 -9.30 -13.56
CA GLU A 91 -5.04 -10.11 -12.35
C GLU A 91 -6.26 -10.05 -11.43
N PRO A 92 -6.59 -11.16 -10.74
CA PRO A 92 -7.60 -11.13 -9.70
C PRO A 92 -7.15 -10.23 -8.55
N PHE A 93 -8.09 -9.49 -7.96
CA PHE A 93 -7.81 -8.58 -6.86
C PHE A 93 -8.92 -8.63 -5.82
N GLN A 94 -8.58 -8.20 -4.60
CA GLN A 94 -9.54 -7.92 -3.54
C GLN A 94 -9.76 -6.42 -3.46
N THR A 95 -11.02 -6.01 -3.31
CA THR A 95 -11.35 -4.60 -3.11
C THR A 95 -10.91 -4.15 -1.73
N LEU A 96 -10.27 -2.99 -1.66
CA LEU A 96 -9.84 -2.39 -0.40
C LEU A 96 -10.28 -0.92 -0.40
N PRO A 97 -10.98 -0.42 0.64
CA PRO A 97 -11.43 0.97 0.64
C PRO A 97 -10.25 1.92 0.51
N PHE A 98 -10.42 2.96 -0.32
CA PHE A 98 -9.41 3.95 -0.71
C PHE A 98 -8.27 3.42 -1.59
N VAL A 99 -8.38 2.18 -2.10
CA VAL A 99 -7.43 1.61 -3.06
C VAL A 99 -8.17 1.19 -4.32
N ARG A 100 -7.77 1.73 -5.47
CA ARG A 100 -8.38 1.43 -6.78
C ARG A 100 -7.35 0.82 -7.72
N PRO A 101 -7.66 -0.31 -8.39
CA PRO A 101 -8.90 -1.10 -8.29
C PRO A 101 -9.01 -1.89 -6.97
N GLY A 102 -7.91 -2.05 -6.25
CA GLY A 102 -7.74 -2.92 -5.10
C GLY A 102 -6.32 -3.48 -5.12
N GLY A 103 -6.14 -4.69 -4.61
CA GLY A 103 -4.86 -5.40 -4.74
C GLY A 103 -4.89 -6.83 -4.18
N ASP A 104 -3.73 -7.48 -4.21
CA ASP A 104 -3.51 -8.75 -3.50
C ASP A 104 -3.14 -8.41 -2.04
N ILE A 105 -4.08 -8.66 -1.13
CA ILE A 105 -3.91 -8.35 0.29
C ILE A 105 -3.06 -9.44 0.94
N LEU A 106 -1.86 -9.07 1.37
CA LEU A 106 -0.90 -9.96 2.00
C LEU A 106 -1.06 -10.00 3.53
N LEU A 107 -1.45 -8.86 4.11
CA LEU A 107 -1.74 -8.71 5.52
C LEU A 107 -2.83 -7.66 5.70
N LYS A 108 -3.79 -7.94 6.59
CA LYS A 108 -4.81 -7.00 7.02
C LYS A 108 -5.07 -7.17 8.50
N VAL A 109 -4.76 -6.17 9.30
CA VAL A 109 -5.06 -6.21 10.75
C VAL A 109 -5.70 -4.92 11.23
N GLU A 110 -6.49 -5.07 12.28
CA GLU A 110 -7.22 -4.01 12.95
C GLU A 110 -6.92 -4.06 14.44
N ALA A 111 -7.23 -2.95 15.12
CA ALA A 111 -6.92 -2.66 16.52
C ALA A 111 -5.44 -2.31 16.77
N TRP A 112 -5.25 -1.26 17.56
CA TRP A 112 -3.93 -0.67 17.83
C TRP A 112 -2.88 -1.69 18.30
N PRO A 113 -3.14 -2.61 19.25
CA PRO A 113 -2.12 -3.57 19.68
C PRO A 113 -1.59 -4.48 18.57
N LYS A 114 -2.43 -4.86 17.60
CA LYS A 114 -2.01 -5.66 16.45
C LYS A 114 -1.29 -4.81 15.41
N VAL A 115 -1.80 -3.59 15.17
CA VAL A 115 -1.16 -2.62 14.26
C VAL A 115 0.25 -2.28 14.74
N ALA A 116 0.42 -2.01 16.04
CA ALA A 116 1.72 -1.73 16.64
C ALA A 116 2.71 -2.87 16.41
N ARG A 117 2.31 -4.13 16.65
CA ARG A 117 3.16 -5.31 16.37
C ARG A 117 3.56 -5.43 14.89
N VAL A 118 2.66 -5.08 13.96
CA VAL A 118 3.03 -5.06 12.53
C VAL A 118 4.04 -3.94 12.25
N LEU A 119 3.84 -2.75 12.81
CA LEU A 119 4.77 -1.63 12.65
C LEU A 119 6.15 -1.97 13.24
N GLU A 120 6.21 -2.54 14.44
CA GLU A 120 7.45 -3.03 15.05
C GLU A 120 8.14 -4.08 14.17
N HIS A 121 7.38 -5.00 13.56
CA HIS A 121 7.94 -6.00 12.65
C HIS A 121 8.47 -5.37 11.35
N ILE A 122 7.82 -4.33 10.84
CA ILE A 122 8.30 -3.54 9.69
C ILE A 122 9.61 -2.82 10.07
N ASP A 123 9.64 -2.16 11.22
CA ASP A 123 10.81 -1.42 11.72
C ASP A 123 12.00 -2.36 11.92
N ALA A 124 11.76 -3.58 12.42
CA ALA A 124 12.80 -4.60 12.58
C ALA A 124 13.39 -5.07 11.23
N ILE A 125 12.58 -5.10 10.16
CA ILE A 125 13.07 -5.43 8.80
C ILE A 125 13.88 -4.26 8.24
N ASP A 126 13.36 -3.05 8.39
CA ASP A 126 14.00 -1.80 7.92
C ASP A 126 15.38 -1.62 8.59
N ALA A 127 15.50 -1.96 9.88
CA ALA A 127 16.75 -1.95 10.64
C ALA A 127 17.81 -2.94 10.11
N LEU A 128 17.42 -3.95 9.32
CA LEU A 128 18.36 -4.85 8.63
C LEU A 128 18.85 -4.26 7.29
N GLY A 129 18.41 -3.05 6.92
CA GLY A 129 18.69 -2.43 5.62
C GLY A 129 17.94 -3.07 4.45
N ILE A 130 16.85 -3.79 4.74
CA ILE A 130 15.99 -4.44 3.75
C ILE A 130 14.75 -3.58 3.54
N ASP A 131 14.47 -3.18 2.31
CA ASP A 131 13.19 -2.52 1.99
C ASP A 131 12.04 -3.49 2.29
N PRO A 132 11.11 -3.15 3.20
CA PRO A 132 9.93 -3.98 3.47
C PRO A 132 9.08 -4.27 2.22
N GLY A 133 9.15 -3.42 1.19
CA GLY A 133 8.53 -3.63 -0.12
C GLY A 133 9.13 -4.78 -0.93
N ASP A 134 10.39 -5.15 -0.67
CA ASP A 134 11.10 -6.26 -1.34
C ASP A 134 11.03 -7.58 -0.55
N VAL A 135 10.41 -7.57 0.63
CA VAL A 135 10.18 -8.78 1.44
C VAL A 135 9.22 -9.72 0.73
N ALA A 136 9.52 -11.01 0.80
CA ALA A 136 8.73 -12.04 0.15
C ALA A 136 7.25 -12.02 0.61
N HIS A 137 6.31 -12.07 -0.34
CA HIS A 137 4.87 -11.95 -0.05
C HIS A 137 4.36 -13.01 0.96
N HIS A 138 4.90 -14.23 0.92
CA HIS A 138 4.55 -15.30 1.85
C HIS A 138 4.94 -14.97 3.30
N HIS A 139 5.98 -14.14 3.51
CA HIS A 139 6.37 -13.70 4.84
C HIS A 139 5.34 -12.76 5.45
N TRP A 140 4.80 -11.83 4.65
CA TRP A 140 3.70 -10.98 5.11
C TRP A 140 2.43 -11.77 5.48
N ARG A 141 2.09 -12.80 4.69
CA ARG A 141 1.00 -13.73 5.03
C ARG A 141 1.29 -14.52 6.33
N HIS A 142 2.54 -14.92 6.56
CA HIS A 142 2.97 -15.53 7.83
C HIS A 142 2.81 -14.57 9.02
N VAL A 143 3.27 -13.32 8.88
CA VAL A 143 3.10 -12.28 9.92
C VAL A 143 1.61 -12.07 10.24
N HIS A 144 0.77 -11.98 9.20
CA HIS A 144 -0.68 -11.86 9.37
C HIS A 144 -1.26 -13.01 10.21
N HIS A 145 -0.96 -14.27 9.85
CA HIS A 145 -1.49 -15.42 10.59
C HIS A 145 -1.02 -15.45 12.05
N ARG A 146 0.23 -15.08 12.31
CA ARG A 146 0.81 -15.08 13.67
C ARG A 146 0.18 -14.00 14.56
N ILE A 147 0.10 -12.76 14.07
CA ILE A 147 -0.49 -11.65 14.82
C ILE A 147 -2.00 -11.87 15.03
N SER A 148 -2.70 -12.42 14.03
CA SER A 148 -4.11 -12.77 14.17
C SER A 148 -4.36 -13.83 15.24
N ALA A 149 -3.43 -14.78 15.40
CA ALA A 149 -3.44 -15.78 16.47
C ALA A 149 -2.86 -15.28 17.81
N GLY A 150 -2.45 -14.01 17.90
CA GLY A 150 -1.87 -13.43 19.12
C GLY A 150 -0.45 -13.89 19.43
N VAL A 151 0.23 -14.54 18.48
CA VAL A 151 1.58 -15.11 18.67
C VAL A 151 2.63 -14.26 17.94
N GLU A 152 3.84 -14.20 18.50
CA GLU A 152 4.96 -13.48 17.90
C GLU A 152 5.30 -14.02 16.49
N PRO A 153 5.38 -13.16 15.46
CA PRO A 153 5.89 -13.54 14.15
C PRO A 153 7.33 -14.06 14.22
N ARG A 154 7.74 -14.76 13.15
CA ARG A 154 9.15 -15.14 13.04
C ARG A 154 9.89 -13.94 12.46
N PRO A 155 11.10 -13.60 12.96
CA PRO A 155 11.89 -12.53 12.39
C PRO A 155 12.19 -12.83 10.91
N TYR A 156 12.27 -11.76 10.11
CA TYR A 156 12.82 -11.87 8.76
C TYR A 156 14.35 -11.76 8.86
N THR A 157 15.08 -12.53 8.06
CA THR A 157 16.54 -12.58 8.13
C THR A 157 17.16 -12.29 6.78
N ALA A 158 18.40 -11.80 6.78
CA ALA A 158 19.17 -11.54 5.56
C ALA A 158 19.31 -12.81 4.70
N ASP A 159 19.56 -13.98 5.32
CA ASP A 159 19.65 -15.26 4.60
C ASP A 159 18.34 -15.62 3.90
N ARG A 160 17.20 -15.40 4.56
CA ARG A 160 15.87 -15.62 3.96
C ARG A 160 15.63 -14.64 2.82
N HIS A 161 16.08 -13.39 2.97
CA HIS A 161 15.99 -12.39 1.91
C HIS A 161 16.83 -12.76 0.68
N ALA A 162 18.08 -13.16 0.88
CA ALA A 162 18.96 -13.61 -0.20
C ALA A 162 18.39 -14.86 -0.91
N ALA A 163 17.85 -15.83 -0.16
CA ALA A 163 17.18 -17.00 -0.74
C ALA A 163 15.94 -16.62 -1.55
N TRP A 164 15.18 -15.61 -1.12
CA TRP A 164 14.03 -15.07 -1.85
C TRP A 164 14.45 -14.39 -3.15
N LEU A 165 15.45 -13.50 -3.13
CA LEU A 165 15.96 -12.83 -4.32
C LEU A 165 16.45 -13.82 -5.38
N LYS A 166 17.14 -14.89 -4.94
CA LYS A 166 17.57 -15.97 -5.85
C LYS A 166 16.40 -16.66 -6.54
N ARG A 167 15.31 -16.95 -5.82
CA ARG A 167 14.10 -17.56 -6.39
C ARG A 167 13.38 -16.62 -7.37
N ARG A 168 13.28 -15.33 -7.01
CA ARG A 168 12.66 -14.30 -7.87
C ARG A 168 13.35 -14.18 -9.23
N ASN A 169 14.65 -14.45 -9.31
CA ASN A 169 15.40 -14.40 -10.56
C ASN A 169 15.28 -15.69 -11.40
N ILE A 170 14.68 -16.76 -10.88
CA ILE A 170 14.57 -18.07 -11.54
C ILE A 170 13.14 -18.29 -12.10
N GLU A 171 12.12 -17.66 -11.52
CA GLU A 171 10.76 -17.66 -12.07
C GLU A 171 10.61 -16.52 -13.10
N PRO A 172 10.26 -16.82 -14.38
CA PRO A 172 10.11 -15.83 -15.44
C PRO A 172 8.86 -14.95 -15.32
#